data_AF-A0A358IZL8-F1
#
_entry.id   AF-A0A358IZL8-F1
#
_cell.length_a   1.000
_cell.length_b   1.000
_cell.length_c   1.000
_cell.angle_alpha   90.00
_cell.angle_beta   90.00
_cell.angle_gamma   90.00
#
_symmetry.space_group_name_H-M   'P 1'
#
loop_
_entity.id
_entity.type
_entity.pdbx_description
1 polymer ?
#
loop_
_entity_poly.entity_id
_entity_poly.type
_entity_poly.pdbx_seq_one_letter_code
_entity_poly.pdbx_strand_id
1 'polypeptide(L)'
;MDITQLILDDHAEQRRLFSLIEQIDAKEVEALEAVWGRLSAFLDAHAEAEEQHFYPALLKLGEGANDAEDGTVEGETEDAIEDHNKLRD
;
A
#
# COMPACT_ATOMS: atom_id res chain seq x y z
N MET A 1 -20.41 -1.99 -1.74
CA MET A 1 -19.03 -1.59 -2.05
C MET A 1 -18.18 -2.84 -1.88
N ASP A 2 -17.37 -3.16 -2.88
CA ASP A 2 -16.47 -4.32 -2.84
C ASP A 2 -15.11 -3.83 -2.32
N ILE A 3 -14.64 -4.39 -1.21
CA ILE A 3 -13.38 -3.98 -0.58
C ILE A 3 -12.18 -4.33 -1.45
N THR A 4 -12.25 -5.44 -2.20
CA THR A 4 -11.18 -5.84 -3.11
C THR A 4 -11.07 -4.87 -4.28
N GLN A 5 -12.19 -4.40 -4.81
CA GLN A 5 -12.20 -3.38 -5.85
C GLN A 5 -11.66 -2.03 -5.33
N LEU A 6 -12.02 -1.63 -4.11
CA LEU A 6 -11.47 -0.41 -3.50
C LEU A 6 -9.95 -0.49 -3.39
N ILE A 7 -9.41 -1.60 -2.87
CA ILE A 7 -7.95 -1.80 -2.74
C ILE A 7 -7.27 -1.73 -4.11
N LEU A 8 -7.85 -2.36 -5.14
CA LEU A 8 -7.33 -2.31 -6.50
C LEU A 8 -7.37 -0.89 -7.11
N ASP A 9 -8.42 -0.12 -6.82
CA ASP A 9 -8.54 1.27 -7.26
C ASP A 9 -7.48 2.14 -6.57
N ASP A 10 -7.25 1.94 -5.27
CA ASP A 10 -6.20 2.61 -4.52
C ASP A 10 -4.80 2.28 -5.08
N HIS A 11 -4.53 1.00 -5.37
CA HIS A 11 -3.27 0.59 -6.02
C HIS A 11 -3.07 1.26 -7.38
N ALA A 12 -4.13 1.49 -8.15
CA ALA A 12 -4.03 2.21 -9.43
C ALA A 12 -3.64 3.67 -9.22
N GLU A 13 -4.21 4.34 -8.22
CA GLU A 13 -3.89 5.73 -7.88
C GLU A 13 -2.47 5.86 -7.28
N GLN A 14 -2.04 4.93 -6.42
CA GLN A 14 -0.67 4.88 -5.90
C GLN A 14 0.34 4.79 -7.05
N ARG A 15 0.16 3.86 -8.00
CA ARG A 15 1.01 3.74 -9.19
C ARG A 15 1.04 5.04 -10.01
N ARG A 16 -0.13 5.69 -10.18
CA ARG A 16 -0.22 6.96 -10.90
C ARG A 16 0.60 8.07 -10.23
N LEU A 17 0.57 8.14 -8.90
CA LEU A 17 1.32 9.14 -8.13
C LEU A 17 2.83 8.86 -8.15
N PHE A 18 3.26 7.60 -8.06
CA PHE A 18 4.66 7.22 -8.27
C PHE A 18 5.15 7.62 -9.68
N SER A 19 4.38 7.31 -10.72
CA SER A 19 4.73 7.72 -12.08
C SER A 19 4.76 9.24 -12.26
N LEU A 20 3.98 10.00 -11.47
CA LEU A 20 4.04 11.46 -11.50
C LEU A 20 5.35 11.98 -10.88
N ILE A 21 5.81 11.39 -9.77
CA ILE A 21 7.10 11.71 -9.15
C ILE A 21 8.24 11.47 -10.15
N GLU A 22 8.24 10.34 -10.86
CA GLU A 22 9.25 10.01 -11.88
C GLU A 22 9.34 11.02 -13.04
N GLN A 23 8.26 11.75 -13.31
CA GLN A 23 8.19 12.73 -14.39
C GLN A 23 8.62 14.14 -13.96
N ILE A 24 8.70 14.41 -12.65
CA ILE A 24 9.11 15.72 -12.13
C ILE A 24 10.64 15.78 -12.06
N ASP A 25 11.22 16.89 -12.53
CA ASP A 25 12.66 17.11 -12.44
C ASP A 25 13.10 17.14 -10.96
N ALA A 26 14.21 16.48 -10.64
CA ALA A 26 14.74 16.39 -9.28
C ALA A 26 15.04 17.76 -8.63
N LYS A 27 15.14 18.84 -9.42
CA LYS A 27 15.34 20.22 -8.94
C LYS A 27 14.03 20.93 -8.57
N GLU A 28 12.88 20.43 -9.02
CA GLU A 28 11.56 20.99 -8.75
C GLU A 28 11.03 20.47 -7.40
N VAL A 29 11.77 20.80 -6.33
CA VAL A 29 11.55 20.25 -4.98
C VAL A 29 10.13 20.53 -4.47
N GLU A 30 9.59 21.73 -4.68
CA GLU A 30 8.22 22.07 -4.23
C GLU A 30 7.15 21.20 -4.91
N ALA A 31 7.33 20.87 -6.19
CA ALA A 31 6.42 20.00 -6.92
C ALA A 31 6.54 18.53 -6.44
N LEU A 32 7.76 18.07 -6.18
CA LEU A 32 8.02 16.75 -5.60
C LEU A 32 7.39 16.63 -4.20
N GLU A 33 7.57 17.63 -3.33
CA GLU A 33 6.99 17.68 -1.99
C GLU A 33 5.46 17.63 -2.03
N ALA A 34 4.83 18.36 -2.96
CA ALA A 34 3.38 18.36 -3.10
C ALA A 34 2.82 17.00 -3.52
N VAL A 35 3.46 16.32 -4.47
CA VAL A 35 3.02 14.99 -4.92
C VAL A 35 3.33 13.93 -3.87
N TRP A 36 4.53 13.97 -3.28
CA TRP A 36 4.94 13.07 -2.22
C TRP A 36 4.01 13.18 -1.00
N GLY A 37 3.69 14.39 -0.54
CA GLY A 37 2.81 14.58 0.62
C GLY A 37 1.41 14.02 0.40
N ARG A 38 0.90 14.04 -0.84
CA ARG A 38 -0.35 13.36 -1.18
C ARG A 38 -0.17 11.84 -1.20
N LEU A 39 0.90 11.35 -1.80
CA LEU A 39 1.17 9.91 -1.91
C LEU A 39 1.39 9.27 -0.54
N SER A 40 2.22 9.86 0.32
CA SER A 40 2.52 9.33 1.66
C SER A 40 1.26 9.25 2.52
N ALA A 41 0.46 10.33 2.57
CA ALA A 41 -0.81 10.33 3.30
C ALA A 41 -1.81 9.29 2.75
N PHE A 42 -1.74 9.01 1.44
CA PHE A 42 -2.60 8.01 0.81
C PHE A 42 -2.13 6.58 1.09
N LEU A 43 -0.82 6.33 1.08
CA LEU A 43 -0.23 5.04 1.47
C LEU A 43 -0.57 4.72 2.94
N ASP A 44 -0.45 5.69 3.84
CA ASP A 44 -0.81 5.51 5.26
C ASP A 44 -2.28 5.13 5.44
N ALA A 45 -3.19 5.86 4.79
CA ALA A 45 -4.62 5.59 4.90
C ALA A 45 -5.00 4.23 4.28
N HIS A 46 -4.33 3.84 3.20
CA HIS A 46 -4.52 2.55 2.55
C HIS A 46 -4.04 1.40 3.45
N ALA A 47 -2.83 1.50 3.99
CA ALA A 47 -2.26 0.55 4.93
C ALA A 47 -3.17 0.36 6.15
N GLU A 48 -3.66 1.45 6.76
CA GLU A 48 -4.59 1.39 7.87
C GLU A 48 -5.89 0.66 7.49
N ALA A 49 -6.44 0.92 6.30
CA ALA A 49 -7.64 0.23 5.84
C ALA A 49 -7.41 -1.28 5.63
N GLU A 50 -6.26 -1.67 5.07
CA GLU A 50 -5.92 -3.08 4.89
C GLU A 50 -5.75 -3.81 6.22
N GLU A 51 -5.00 -3.22 7.16
CA GLU A 51 -4.74 -3.76 8.49
C GLU A 51 -6.01 -3.91 9.33
N GLN A 52 -6.91 -2.93 9.27
CA GLN A 52 -8.13 -2.94 10.09
C GLN A 52 -9.25 -3.80 9.50
N HIS A 53 -9.29 -3.96 8.16
CA HIS A 53 -10.47 -4.51 7.49
C HIS A 53 -10.18 -5.64 6.52
N PHE A 54 -9.06 -5.60 5.80
CA PHE A 54 -8.77 -6.57 4.74
C PHE A 54 -8.03 -7.80 5.27
N TYR A 55 -6.84 -7.63 5.84
CA TYR A 55 -6.03 -8.74 6.34
C TYR A 55 -6.76 -9.61 7.39
N PRO A 56 -7.53 -9.04 8.35
CA PRO A 56 -8.29 -9.85 9.29
C PRO A 56 -9.38 -10.73 8.64
N ALA A 57 -9.88 -10.32 7.48
CA ALA A 57 -10.83 -11.12 6.70
C ALA A 57 -10.10 -12.17 5.85
N LEU A 58 -8.98 -11.79 5.24
CA LEU A 58 -8.14 -12.68 4.43
C LEU A 58 -7.60 -13.87 5.27
N LEU A 59 -7.09 -13.60 6.48
CA LEU A 59 -6.62 -14.63 7.41
C LEU A 59 -7.71 -15.62 7.81
N LYS A 60 -8.97 -15.19 7.91
CA LYS A 60 -10.11 -16.08 8.21
C LYS A 60 -10.47 -16.99 7.03
N LEU A 61 -10.21 -16.53 5.80
CA LEU A 61 -10.46 -17.30 4.59
C LEU A 61 -9.34 -18.34 4.37
N GLY A 62 -8.12 -18.04 4.81
CA GLY A 62 -6.98 -18.96 4.74
C GLY A 62 -6.47 -19.20 3.32
N GLU A 63 -6.78 -18.30 2.39
CA GLU A 63 -6.34 -18.35 0.98
C GLU A 63 -5.42 -17.16 0.67
N GLY A 64 -4.34 -17.39 -0.09
CA GLY A 64 -3.47 -16.32 -0.65
C GLY A 64 -2.12 -16.17 0.05
N ALA A 65 -1.18 -17.08 -0.24
CA ALA A 65 0.16 -17.10 0.35
C ALA A 65 1.25 -17.18 -0.73
N ASN A 66 1.29 -16.18 -1.62
CA ASN A 66 2.10 -16.25 -2.83
C ASN A 66 3.55 -15.72 -2.68
N ASP A 67 3.85 -14.84 -1.72
CA ASP A 67 5.10 -14.10 -1.56
C ASP A 67 5.81 -14.24 -0.18
N ALA A 68 5.26 -14.98 0.79
CA ALA A 68 5.75 -15.18 2.16
C ALA A 68 6.81 -16.28 2.20
N GLU A 69 7.87 -16.08 3.00
CA GLU A 69 8.95 -17.07 3.15
C GLU A 69 8.45 -18.44 3.61
N ASP A 70 7.41 -18.48 4.44
CA ASP A 70 6.80 -19.70 4.96
C ASP A 70 5.62 -20.22 4.12
N GLY A 71 5.23 -19.48 3.07
CA GLY A 71 4.12 -19.82 2.18
C GLY A 71 2.76 -19.82 2.87
N THR A 72 2.58 -19.03 3.94
CA THR A 72 1.29 -18.87 4.64
C THR A 72 0.72 -17.46 4.49
N VAL A 73 -0.61 -17.34 4.52
CA VAL A 73 -1.33 -16.05 4.49
C VAL A 73 -0.96 -15.18 5.70
N GLU A 74 -0.61 -15.83 6.81
CA GLU A 74 -0.13 -15.17 8.03
C GLU A 74 1.23 -14.52 7.78
N GLY A 75 2.18 -15.26 7.19
CA GLY A 75 3.46 -14.70 6.76
C GLY A 75 3.32 -13.53 5.80
N GLU A 76 2.46 -13.62 4.78
CA GLU A 76 2.24 -12.49 3.84
C GLU A 76 1.76 -11.24 4.55
N THR A 77 0.85 -11.45 5.52
CA THR A 77 0.23 -10.36 6.26
C THR A 77 1.26 -9.69 7.15
N GLU A 78 2.13 -10.47 7.79
CA GLU A 78 3.24 -9.94 8.60
C GLU A 78 4.23 -9.15 7.75
N ASP A 79 4.63 -9.68 6.60
CA ASP A 79 5.55 -9.01 5.66
C ASP A 79 4.96 -7.68 5.14
N ALA A 80 3.69 -7.68 4.74
CA ALA A 80 3.00 -6.48 4.27
C ALA A 80 2.92 -5.39 5.36
N ILE A 81 2.60 -5.77 6.60
CA ILE A 81 2.57 -4.84 7.74
C ILE A 81 3.98 -4.30 8.04
N GLU A 82 5.01 -5.13 7.95
CA GLU A 82 6.40 -4.68 8.12
C GLU A 82 6.77 -3.61 7.07
N ASP A 83 6.39 -3.82 5.82
CA ASP A 83 6.65 -2.86 4.74
C ASP A 83 5.86 -1.57 4.90
N HIS A 84 4.62 -1.62 5.39
CA HIS A 84 3.86 -0.41 5.77
C HIS A 84 4.59 0.40 6.85
N ASN A 85 5.08 -0.27 7.89
CA ASN A 85 5.80 0.39 8.97
C ASN A 85 7.10 1.05 8.48
N LYS A 86 7.85 0.38 7.59
CA LYS A 86 9.07 0.94 6.98
C LYS A 86 8.80 2.17 6.10
N LEU A 87 7.63 2.26 5.46
CA LEU A 87 7.25 3.41 4.65
C LEU A 87 6.80 4.60 5.51
N ARG A 88 6.22 4.32 6.68
CA ARG A 88 5.73 5.34 7.62
C ARG A 88 6.84 5.97 8.46
N ASP A 89 7.85 5.18 8.86
CA ASP A 89 8.95 5.59 9.75
C ASP A 89 10.16 6.20 9.01
#